data_AF-A0A1M6LH22-F1
#
_entry.id   AF-A0A1M6LH22-F1
#
_cell.length_a   1.000
_cell.length_b   1.000
_cell.length_c   1.000
_cell.angle_alpha   90.00
_cell.angle_beta   90.00
_cell.angle_gamma   90.00
#
_symmetry.space_group_name_H-M   'P 1'
#
loop_
_entity.id
_entity.type
_entity.pdbx_description
1 polymer ?
#
loop_
_entity_poly.entity_id
_entity_poly.type
_entity_poly.pdbx_seq_one_letter_code
_entity_poly.pdbx_strand_id
1 'polypeptide(L)'
;MTLHLVLPAILIAALGWAVPRVLARFFPEGVKPLLLLAAVAVLLMWLIAAAGFAVLYALTPPTLPDGFAAVLYCLRLGLISALIWLPVLVLSVAGLPRRWTKATW
;
A
#
# COMPACT_ATOMS: atom_id res chain seq x y z
N MET A 1 22.67 -9.61 -10.62
CA MET A 1 22.51 -9.37 -9.16
C MET A 1 21.43 -8.34 -8.80
N THR A 2 20.58 -7.84 -9.70
CA THR A 2 19.56 -6.80 -9.36
C THR A 2 18.12 -7.32 -9.35
N LEU A 3 17.86 -8.48 -9.95
CA LEU A 3 16.51 -9.02 -10.13
C LEU A 3 15.77 -9.29 -8.80
N HIS A 4 16.51 -9.66 -7.75
CA HIS A 4 15.94 -9.95 -6.42
C HIS A 4 15.43 -8.70 -5.68
N LEU A 5 15.91 -7.49 -6.03
CA LEU A 5 15.40 -6.22 -5.50
C LEU A 5 14.33 -5.62 -6.42
N VAL A 6 14.51 -5.75 -7.73
CA VAL A 6 13.61 -5.15 -8.72
C VAL A 6 12.25 -5.84 -8.72
N LEU A 7 12.20 -7.17 -8.58
CA LEU A 7 10.94 -7.92 -8.59
C LEU A 7 9.98 -7.53 -7.43
N PRO A 8 10.41 -7.48 -6.15
CA PRO A 8 9.53 -7.03 -5.07
C PRO A 8 9.14 -5.55 -5.20
N ALA A 9 10.02 -4.68 -5.71
CA ALA A 9 9.68 -3.28 -5.97
C ALA A 9 8.58 -3.14 -7.03
N ILE A 10 8.67 -3.89 -8.13
CA ILE A 10 7.64 -3.93 -9.18
C ILE A 10 6.32 -4.48 -8.64
N LEU A 11 6.35 -5.54 -7.82
CA LEU A 11 5.15 -6.12 -7.21
C LEU A 11 4.45 -5.11 -6.29
N ILE A 12 5.21 -4.41 -5.44
CA ILE A 12 4.65 -3.37 -4.55
C ILE A 12 4.09 -2.20 -5.37
N ALA A 13 4.78 -1.78 -6.44
CA ALA A 13 4.29 -0.74 -7.35
C ALA A 13 2.97 -1.15 -8.02
N ALA A 14 2.90 -2.38 -8.52
CA ALA A 14 1.70 -2.92 -9.15
C ALA A 14 0.54 -3.03 -8.15
N LEU A 15 0.81 -3.42 -6.91
CA LEU A 15 -0.18 -3.44 -5.82
C LEU A 15 -0.66 -2.03 -5.47
N GLY A 16 0.24 -1.05 -5.38
CA GLY A 16 -0.12 0.37 -5.13
C GLY A 16 -1.05 0.96 -6.18
N TRP A 17 -1.00 0.45 -7.42
CA TRP A 17 -1.89 0.81 -8.52
C TRP A 17 -3.19 -0.02 -8.54
N ALA A 18 -3.10 -1.33 -8.29
CA ALA A 18 -4.23 -2.24 -8.39
C ALA A 18 -5.20 -2.13 -7.21
N VAL A 19 -4.68 -2.05 -5.99
CA VAL A 19 -5.47 -2.00 -4.74
C VAL A 19 -6.51 -0.88 -4.75
N PRO A 20 -6.16 0.41 -4.99
CA PRO A 20 -7.16 1.49 -4.96
C PRO A 20 -8.22 1.33 -6.06
N ARG A 21 -7.87 0.76 -7.21
CA ARG A 21 -8.84 0.53 -8.30
C ARG A 21 -9.82 -0.60 -8.02
N VAL A 22 -9.34 -1.69 -7.42
CA VAL A 22 -10.21 -2.78 -6.99
C VAL A 22 -11.14 -2.31 -5.87
N LEU A 23 -10.61 -1.57 -4.88
CA LEU A 23 -11.41 -1.00 -3.80
C LEU A 23 -12.48 -0.04 -4.33
N ALA A 24 -12.17 0.75 -5.35
CA ALA A 24 -13.10 1.73 -5.91
C ALA A 24 -14.37 1.12 -6.50
N ARG A 25 -14.35 -0.18 -6.86
CA ARG A 25 -15.56 -0.88 -7.31
C ARG A 25 -16.59 -1.05 -6.20
N PHE A 26 -16.17 -1.02 -4.94
CA PHE A 26 -17.02 -1.24 -3.78
C PHE A 26 -17.40 0.07 -3.05
N PHE A 27 -16.74 1.18 -3.38
CA PHE A 27 -16.94 2.46 -2.72
C PHE A 27 -17.95 3.34 -3.49
N PRO A 28 -18.89 4.00 -2.79
CA PRO A 28 -19.81 4.94 -3.41
C PRO A 28 -19.07 6.18 -3.94
N GLU A 29 -19.66 6.87 -4.91
CA GLU A 29 -19.11 8.11 -5.45
C GLU A 29 -19.32 9.29 -4.48
N GLY A 30 -18.25 10.04 -4.19
CA GLY A 30 -18.27 11.26 -3.38
C GLY A 30 -16.92 11.56 -2.74
N VAL A 31 -16.73 12.78 -2.22
CA VAL A 31 -15.45 13.20 -1.61
C VAL A 31 -15.11 12.40 -0.36
N LYS A 32 -16.08 12.24 0.56
CA LYS A 32 -15.88 11.48 1.82
C LYS A 32 -15.56 10.01 1.57
N PRO A 33 -16.31 9.27 0.72
CA PRO A 33 -15.94 7.91 0.32
C PRO A 33 -14.55 7.81 -0.30
N LEU A 34 -14.14 8.79 -1.09
CA LEU A 34 -12.85 8.79 -1.79
C LEU A 34 -11.67 9.00 -0.82
N LEU A 35 -11.84 9.84 0.20
CA LEU A 35 -10.90 9.96 1.31
C LEU A 35 -10.82 8.67 2.13
N LEU A 36 -11.96 8.03 2.40
CA LEU A 36 -11.99 6.75 3.12
C LEU A 36 -11.31 5.64 2.31
N LEU A 37 -11.54 5.60 0.99
CA LEU A 37 -10.87 4.69 0.08
C LEU A 37 -9.36 4.90 0.08
N ALA A 38 -8.89 6.16 0.03
CA ALA A 38 -7.48 6.48 0.10
C ALA A 38 -6.87 5.98 1.43
N ALA A 39 -7.53 6.24 2.55
CA ALA A 39 -7.09 5.78 3.87
C ALA A 39 -7.01 4.24 3.96
N VAL A 40 -8.04 3.54 3.49
CA VAL A 40 -8.06 2.07 3.49
C VAL A 40 -7.00 1.50 2.54
N ALA A 41 -6.80 2.10 1.37
CA ALA A 41 -5.77 1.65 0.43
C ALA A 41 -4.34 1.84 0.99
N VAL A 42 -4.08 2.94 1.70
CA VAL A 42 -2.82 3.16 2.44
C VAL A 42 -2.63 2.10 3.52
N LEU A 43 -3.67 1.81 4.31
CA LEU A 43 -3.61 0.83 5.38
C LEU A 43 -3.36 -0.59 4.83
N LEU A 44 -4.01 -0.95 3.72
CA LEU A 44 -3.78 -2.21 3.02
C LEU A 44 -2.35 -2.32 2.49
N MET A 45 -1.86 -1.28 1.82
CA MET A 45 -0.48 -1.21 1.33
C MET A 45 0.54 -1.35 2.47
N TRP A 46 0.27 -0.70 3.61
CA TRP A 46 1.11 -0.82 4.80
C TRP A 46 1.16 -2.24 5.32
N LEU A 47 0.01 -2.89 5.50
CA LEU A 47 -0.06 -4.28 5.99
C LEU A 47 0.60 -5.26 5.02
N ILE A 48 0.40 -5.08 3.71
CA ILE A 48 1.03 -5.93 2.69
C ILE A 48 2.55 -5.75 2.71
N ALA A 49 3.04 -4.51 2.79
CA ALA A 49 4.47 -4.25 2.88
C ALA A 49 5.08 -4.84 4.17
N ALA A 50 4.41 -4.66 5.32
CA ALA A 50 4.85 -5.21 6.60
C ALA A 50 4.90 -6.75 6.57
N ALA A 51 3.88 -7.40 6.01
CA ALA A 51 3.86 -8.85 5.81
C ALA A 51 4.96 -9.31 4.84
N GLY A 52 5.19 -8.57 3.76
CA GLY A 52 6.28 -8.82 2.81
C GLY A 52 7.66 -8.77 3.48
N PHE A 53 7.92 -7.76 4.31
CA PHE A 53 9.16 -7.67 5.08
C PHE A 53 9.29 -8.79 6.12
N ALA A 54 8.20 -9.17 6.79
CA ALA A 54 8.20 -10.29 7.72
C ALA A 54 8.57 -11.62 7.03
N VAL A 55 8.00 -11.90 5.86
CA VAL A 55 8.32 -13.09 5.06
C VAL A 55 9.75 -13.04 4.54
N LEU A 56 10.19 -11.89 4.01
CA LEU A 56 11.57 -11.72 3.51
C LEU A 56 12.61 -11.98 4.61
N TYR A 57 12.38 -11.48 5.82
CA TYR A 57 13.29 -11.70 6.93
C TYR A 57 13.21 -13.11 7.53
N ALA A 58 12.06 -13.80 7.41
CA ALA A 58 11.99 -15.23 7.72
C ALA A 58 12.81 -16.09 6.75
N LEU A 59 12.90 -15.69 5.46
CA LEU A 59 13.60 -16.43 4.41
C LEU A 59 15.08 -16.07 4.27
N THR A 60 15.48 -14.87 4.67
CA THR A 60 16.87 -14.41 4.62
C THR A 60 17.10 -13.57 5.87
N PRO A 61 17.54 -14.16 6.99
CA PRO A 61 17.59 -13.46 8.27
C PRO A 61 18.82 -12.53 8.35
N PRO A 62 18.67 -11.20 8.28
CA PRO A 62 19.53 -10.32 9.06
C PRO A 62 19.19 -10.47 10.56
N THR A 63 20.01 -9.87 11.43
CA THR A 63 19.73 -9.77 12.87
C THR A 63 18.42 -9.00 13.12
N LEU A 64 17.30 -9.73 13.19
CA LEU A 64 16.02 -9.22 13.65
C LEU A 64 16.04 -9.04 15.17
N PRO A 65 15.39 -8.00 15.72
CA PRO A 65 15.15 -7.92 17.15
C PRO A 65 14.19 -9.02 17.60
N ASP A 66 14.38 -9.60 18.77
CA ASP A 66 13.55 -10.72 19.23
C ASP A 66 12.10 -10.33 19.58
N GLY A 67 11.18 -11.27 19.38
CA GLY A 67 9.79 -11.19 19.86
C GLY A 67 8.98 -10.04 19.26
N PHE A 68 8.29 -9.27 20.11
CA PHE A 68 7.40 -8.18 19.69
C PHE A 68 8.14 -7.03 18.96
N ALA A 69 9.43 -6.87 19.24
CA ALA A 69 10.25 -5.84 18.60
C ALA A 69 10.48 -6.11 17.10
N ALA A 70 10.54 -7.38 16.66
CA ALA A 70 10.53 -7.73 15.23
C ALA A 70 9.25 -7.28 14.54
N VAL A 71 8.09 -7.51 15.18
CA VAL A 71 6.78 -7.12 14.61
C VAL A 71 6.72 -5.60 14.44
N LEU A 72 7.12 -4.86 15.47
CA LEU A 72 7.14 -3.40 15.42
C LEU A 72 8.13 -2.86 14.37
N TYR A 73 9.27 -3.52 14.20
CA TYR A 73 10.25 -3.19 13.18
C TYR A 73 9.71 -3.41 11.76
N CYS A 74 9.08 -4.57 11.51
CA CYS A 74 8.43 -4.86 10.23
C CYS A 74 7.26 -3.91 9.93
N LEU A 75 6.46 -3.56 10.94
CA LEU A 75 5.42 -2.54 10.80
C LEU A 75 6.01 -1.18 10.44
N ARG A 76 7.09 -0.75 11.10
CA ARG A 76 7.77 0.52 10.78
C ARG A 76 8.34 0.51 9.36
N LEU A 77 8.98 -0.58 8.93
CA LEU A 77 9.48 -0.75 7.56
C LEU A 77 8.35 -0.71 6.53
N GLY A 78 7.27 -1.44 6.81
CA GLY A 78 6.06 -1.42 5.98
C GLY A 78 5.49 -0.01 5.84
N LEU A 79 5.50 0.78 6.93
CA LEU A 79 4.98 2.15 6.93
C LEU A 79 5.83 3.06 6.05
N ILE A 80 7.15 3.02 6.21
CA ILE A 80 8.08 3.79 5.37
C ILE A 80 7.90 3.42 3.90
N SER A 81 7.79 2.13 3.60
CA SER A 81 7.56 1.64 2.23
C SER A 81 6.22 2.16 1.68
N ALA A 82 5.13 2.05 2.43
CA ALA A 82 3.83 2.57 2.01
C ALA A 82 3.85 4.09 1.77
N LEU A 83 4.59 4.84 2.60
CA LEU A 83 4.76 6.29 2.43
C LEU A 83 5.56 6.66 1.19
N ILE A 84 6.57 5.87 0.80
CA ILE A 84 7.31 6.06 -0.46
C ILE A 84 6.35 5.97 -1.66
N TRP A 85 5.38 5.06 -1.59
CA TRP A 85 4.38 4.87 -2.65
C TRP A 85 3.15 5.77 -2.52
N LEU A 86 3.08 6.63 -1.49
CA LEU A 86 1.94 7.53 -1.25
C LEU A 86 1.61 8.40 -2.47
N PRO A 87 2.56 9.01 -3.21
CA PRO A 87 2.25 9.81 -4.39
C PRO A 87 1.56 9.00 -5.49
N VAL A 88 2.01 7.76 -5.71
CA VAL A 88 1.41 6.85 -6.72
C VAL A 88 0.00 6.44 -6.30
N LEU A 89 -0.21 6.20 -5.01
CA LEU A 89 -1.53 5.92 -4.42
C LEU A 89 -2.47 7.10 -4.60
N VAL A 90 -2.02 8.32 -4.28
CA VAL A 90 -2.78 9.56 -4.45
C VAL A 90 -3.14 9.79 -5.92
N LEU A 91 -2.20 9.63 -6.85
CA LEU A 91 -2.47 9.75 -8.29
C LEU A 91 -3.44 8.68 -8.78
N SER A 92 -3.33 7.45 -8.26
CA SER A 92 -4.25 6.35 -8.61
C SER A 92 -5.67 6.63 -8.14
N VAL A 93 -5.83 7.28 -6.98
CA VAL A 93 -7.12 7.68 -6.42
C VAL A 93 -7.68 8.93 -7.10
N ALA A 94 -6.83 9.92 -7.39
CA ALA A 94 -7.22 11.17 -8.06
C ALA A 94 -7.73 10.94 -9.50
N GLY A 95 -7.32 9.84 -10.14
CA GLY A 95 -7.81 9.44 -11.47
C GLY A 95 -9.09 8.61 -11.47
N LEU A 96 -9.65 8.25 -10.30
CA LEU A 96 -10.90 7.48 -10.19
C LEU A 96 -12.19 8.22 -10.57
N PRO A 97 -12.38 9.53 -10.31
CA PRO A 97 -13.62 10.22 -10.62
C PRO A 97 -13.74 10.47 -12.14
N ARG A 98 -14.06 9.41 -12.89
CA ARG A 98 -14.29 9.45 -14.35
C ARG A 98 -15.75 9.72 -14.72
N ARG A 99 -16.70 9.54 -13.77
CA ARG A 99 -18.15 9.64 -14.01
C ARG A 99 -18.86 10.75 -13.23
N TRP A 100 -18.11 11.57 -12.48
CA TRP A 100 -18.66 12.71 -11.72
C TRP A 100 -19.27 13.75 -12.67
N THR A 101 -20.53 13.55 -12.99
CA THR A 101 -21.36 14.45 -13.80
C THR A 101 -22.17 15.40 -12.91
N LYS A 102 -22.32 15.08 -11.62
CA LYS A 102 -22.85 15.96 -10.58
C LYS A 102 -21.95 15.92 -9.36
N ALA A 103 -21.66 17.09 -8.78
CA ALA A 103 -20.92 17.19 -7.52
C ALA A 103 -21.78 16.66 -6.38
N THR A 104 -21.47 15.47 -5.88
CA THR A 104 -22.04 14.93 -4.64
C THR A 104 -21.09 15.26 -3.48
N TRP A 105 -21.51 16.20 -2.63
CA TRP A 105 -20.77 16.68 -1.46
C TRP A 105 -20.91 15.73 -0.26
#